data_AF-A0A7R9Z5J6-F1
#
_entry.id   AF-A0A7R9Z5J6-F1
#
_cell.length_a   1.000
_cell.length_b   1.000
_cell.length_c   1.000
_cell.angle_alpha   90.00
_cell.angle_beta   90.00
_cell.angle_gamma   90.00
#
_symmetry.space_group_name_H-M   'P 1'
#
loop_
_entity.id
_entity.type
_entity.pdbx_description
1 polymer ?
#
loop_
_entity_poly.entity_id
_entity_poly.type
_entity_poly.pdbx_seq_one_letter_code
_entity_poly.pdbx_strand_id
1 'polypeptide(L)'
;RKVLYLSHFSLQLIHFLTLVMMEAVYLTQKANGHYEFINYWIWAGYMFPPFWIIRFACGCMLGFQFLESRPDKQPSAWKWGVVCDIMTLGLILCYALMIYFGVDIEVRFSYTSYLEDRMYCGVTPRLAVPIFMPYIYSLAVGRGITCYLLSLKPIVSLSGASYAMYLLHQPVFEWWSYFIHGEFWTQRKRFEWFSPDPITLDWAETLVVLILTVLFAVFVTWLV
;
A
#
# COMPACT_ATOMS: atom_id res chain seq x y z
N ARG A 1 -30.13 1.22 5.53
CA ARG A 1 -29.05 2.08 6.09
C ARG A 1 -28.47 1.55 7.40
N LYS A 2 -29.25 1.34 8.47
CA LYS A 2 -28.72 0.75 9.74
C LYS A 2 -28.02 -0.60 9.53
N VAL A 3 -28.65 -1.51 8.79
CA VAL A 3 -28.07 -2.82 8.44
C VAL A 3 -26.75 -2.66 7.68
N LEU A 4 -26.69 -1.76 6.69
CA LEU A 4 -25.48 -1.47 5.92
C LEU A 4 -24.32 -1.03 6.82
N TYR A 5 -24.56 -0.09 7.73
CA TYR A 5 -23.51 0.39 8.65
C TYR A 5 -23.07 -0.69 9.64
N LEU A 6 -24.02 -1.49 10.14
CA LEU A 6 -23.70 -2.62 11.01
C LEU A 6 -22.85 -3.65 10.28
N SER A 7 -23.23 -4.04 9.05
CA SER A 7 -22.45 -4.95 8.22
C SER A 7 -21.05 -4.42 7.94
N HIS A 8 -20.90 -3.13 7.64
CA HIS A 8 -19.60 -2.52 7.42
C HIS A 8 -18.75 -2.55 8.71
N PHE A 9 -19.33 -2.17 9.86
CA PHE A 9 -18.65 -2.26 11.15
C PHE A 9 -18.23 -3.69 11.48
N SER A 10 -19.10 -4.67 11.30
CA SER A 10 -18.80 -6.09 11.52
C SER A 10 -17.66 -6.58 10.61
N LEU A 11 -17.63 -6.16 9.34
CA LEU A 11 -16.52 -6.49 8.43
C LEU A 11 -15.20 -5.89 8.90
N GLN A 12 -15.19 -4.64 9.36
CA GLN A 12 -13.97 -4.02 9.91
C GLN A 12 -13.52 -4.71 11.20
N LEU A 13 -14.45 -5.10 12.06
CA LEU A 13 -14.15 -5.84 13.27
C LEU A 13 -13.53 -7.20 12.93
N ILE A 14 -14.11 -7.94 11.99
CA ILE A 14 -13.57 -9.23 11.54
C ILE A 14 -12.17 -9.04 10.92
N HIS A 15 -11.98 -8.00 10.10
CA HIS A 15 -10.67 -7.64 9.55
C HIS A 15 -9.65 -7.43 10.67
N PHE A 16 -9.97 -6.60 11.66
CA PHE A 16 -9.11 -6.37 12.81
C PHE A 16 -8.80 -7.65 13.59
N LEU A 17 -9.81 -8.48 13.87
CA LEU A 17 -9.63 -9.75 14.55
C LEU A 17 -8.72 -10.71 13.78
N THR A 18 -8.74 -10.69 12.44
CA THR A 18 -7.79 -11.50 11.65
C THR A 18 -6.35 -11.01 11.74
N LEU A 19 -6.13 -9.69 11.90
CA LEU A 19 -4.80 -9.15 12.15
C LEU A 19 -4.31 -9.55 13.55
N VAL A 20 -5.16 -9.44 14.56
CA VAL A 20 -4.86 -9.88 15.92
C VAL A 20 -4.54 -11.38 15.96
N MET A 21 -5.31 -12.21 15.26
CA MET A 21 -5.02 -13.64 15.15
C MET A 21 -3.68 -13.90 14.47
N MET A 22 -3.38 -13.19 13.37
CA MET A 22 -2.12 -13.33 12.65
C MET A 22 -0.92 -12.99 13.55
N GLU A 23 -1.02 -11.92 14.33
CA GLU A 23 0.00 -11.49 15.29
C GLU A 23 0.10 -12.41 16.50
N ALA A 24 -1.01 -12.87 17.07
CA ALA A 24 -1.02 -13.78 18.21
C ALA A 24 -0.34 -15.12 17.87
N VAL A 25 -0.62 -15.69 16.69
CA VAL A 25 0.04 -16.91 16.22
C VAL A 25 1.53 -16.66 16.02
N TYR A 26 1.91 -15.55 15.39
CA TYR A 26 3.30 -15.16 15.21
C TYR A 26 4.06 -15.09 16.54
N LEU A 27 3.55 -14.32 17.51
CA LEU A 27 4.18 -14.11 18.82
C LEU A 27 4.30 -15.41 19.62
N THR A 28 3.25 -16.24 19.59
CA THR A 28 3.23 -17.53 20.30
C THR A 28 4.29 -18.49 19.74
N GLN A 29 4.37 -18.59 18.40
CA GLN A 29 5.32 -19.49 17.76
C GLN A 29 6.76 -18.97 17.86
N LYS A 30 6.94 -17.64 17.86
CA LYS A 30 8.23 -16.99 18.14
C LYS A 30 8.73 -17.32 19.54
N ALA A 31 7.86 -17.22 20.55
CA ALA A 31 8.22 -17.56 21.94
C ALA A 31 8.65 -19.02 22.10
N ASN A 32 8.12 -19.92 21.28
CA ASN A 32 8.48 -21.35 21.26
C ASN A 32 9.71 -21.67 20.38
N GLY A 33 10.31 -20.70 19.70
CA GLY A 33 11.49 -20.91 18.85
C GLY A 33 11.22 -21.61 17.51
N HIS A 34 9.96 -21.66 17.05
CA HIS A 34 9.57 -22.33 15.80
C HIS A 34 9.78 -21.45 14.55
N TYR A 35 11.03 -21.08 14.26
CA TYR A 35 11.36 -20.12 13.18
C TYR A 35 10.88 -20.53 11.78
N GLU A 36 10.94 -21.82 11.44
CA GLU A 36 10.47 -22.32 10.14
C GLU A 36 8.95 -22.10 9.98
N PHE A 37 8.16 -22.46 10.99
CA PHE A 37 6.72 -22.22 10.98
C PHE A 37 6.41 -20.73 10.80
N ILE A 38 7.13 -19.87 11.51
CA ILE A 38 6.94 -18.42 11.44
C ILE A 38 7.20 -17.87 10.04
N ASN A 39 8.26 -18.35 9.36
CA ASN A 39 8.55 -17.96 7.98
C ASN A 39 7.37 -18.27 7.06
N TYR A 40 6.86 -19.51 7.10
CA TYR A 40 5.71 -19.92 6.29
C TYR A 40 4.42 -19.21 6.71
N TRP A 41 4.24 -18.93 8.00
CA TRP A 41 3.08 -18.20 8.52
C TRP A 41 3.04 -16.76 8.03
N ILE A 42 4.18 -16.05 8.08
CA ILE A 42 4.29 -14.70 7.53
C ILE A 42 4.03 -14.75 6.03
N TRP A 43 4.70 -15.64 5.31
CA TRP A 43 4.51 -15.80 3.87
C TRP A 43 3.03 -16.06 3.51
N ALA A 44 2.35 -16.96 4.24
CA ALA A 44 0.92 -17.16 4.11
C ALA A 44 0.14 -15.89 4.45
N GLY A 45 0.43 -15.17 5.52
CA GLY A 45 -0.21 -13.89 5.83
C GLY A 45 -0.11 -12.87 4.70
N TYR A 46 0.95 -12.93 3.89
CA TYR A 46 1.12 -12.12 2.69
C TYR A 46 0.39 -12.68 1.48
N MET A 47 0.50 -13.97 1.15
CA MET A 47 0.03 -14.54 -0.13
C MET A 47 -1.29 -15.30 -0.03
N PHE A 48 -1.78 -15.57 1.18
CA PHE A 48 -2.85 -16.52 1.42
C PHE A 48 -4.23 -15.87 1.26
N PRO A 49 -5.08 -16.38 0.34
CA PRO A 49 -6.37 -15.78 0.02
C PRO A 49 -7.34 -15.58 1.20
N PRO A 50 -7.42 -16.48 2.21
CA PRO A 50 -8.29 -16.26 3.39
C PRO A 50 -8.07 -14.95 4.14
N PHE A 51 -6.82 -14.48 4.27
CA PHE A 51 -6.54 -13.18 4.89
C PHE A 51 -6.91 -12.00 3.99
N TRP A 52 -7.08 -12.25 2.69
CA TRP A 52 -7.44 -11.25 1.69
C TRP A 52 -8.94 -11.18 1.46
N ILE A 53 -9.66 -12.30 1.65
CA ILE A 53 -11.12 -12.40 1.44
C ILE A 53 -11.87 -11.33 2.22
N ILE A 54 -11.49 -11.05 3.45
CA ILE A 54 -12.16 -10.03 4.27
C ILE A 54 -11.94 -8.63 3.69
N ARG A 55 -10.73 -8.33 3.21
CA ARG A 55 -10.42 -7.03 2.57
C ARG A 55 -11.13 -6.89 1.23
N PHE A 56 -11.21 -7.98 0.48
CA PHE A 56 -12.03 -8.06 -0.72
C PHE A 56 -13.51 -7.77 -0.40
N ALA A 57 -14.05 -8.39 0.65
CA ALA A 57 -15.41 -8.14 1.12
C ALA A 57 -15.62 -6.68 1.55
N CYS A 58 -14.65 -6.07 2.24
CA CYS A 58 -14.64 -4.63 2.54
C CYS A 58 -14.75 -3.79 1.26
N GLY A 59 -13.95 -4.10 0.23
CA GLY A 59 -14.00 -3.43 -1.08
C GLY A 59 -15.36 -3.58 -1.78
N CYS A 60 -15.90 -4.80 -1.83
CA CYS A 60 -17.23 -5.06 -2.39
C CYS A 60 -18.33 -4.29 -1.65
N MET A 61 -18.27 -4.25 -0.33
CA MET A 61 -19.22 -3.51 0.50
C MET A 61 -19.12 -2.00 0.26
N LEU A 62 -17.91 -1.47 0.09
CA LEU A 62 -17.67 -0.07 -0.26
C LEU A 62 -18.30 0.28 -1.61
N GLY A 63 -18.07 -0.56 -2.62
CA GLY A 63 -18.66 -0.42 -3.95
C GLY A 63 -20.19 -0.46 -3.90
N PHE A 64 -20.76 -1.43 -3.18
CA PHE A 64 -22.21 -1.51 -2.96
C PHE A 64 -22.75 -0.24 -2.28
N GLN A 65 -22.10 0.23 -1.21
CA GLN A 65 -22.48 1.46 -0.51
C GLN A 65 -22.41 2.69 -1.44
N PHE A 66 -21.42 2.75 -2.33
CA PHE A 66 -21.29 3.83 -3.31
C PHE A 66 -22.47 3.84 -4.28
N LEU A 67 -22.78 2.68 -4.88
CA LEU A 67 -23.88 2.52 -5.84
C LEU A 67 -25.25 2.83 -5.22
N GLU A 68 -25.47 2.40 -3.99
CA GLU A 68 -26.72 2.61 -3.25
C GLU A 68 -26.87 4.07 -2.77
N SER A 69 -25.80 4.67 -2.26
CA SER A 69 -25.87 6.02 -1.70
C SER A 69 -25.82 7.11 -2.77
N ARG A 70 -25.24 6.82 -3.95
CA ARG A 70 -24.98 7.78 -5.04
C ARG A 70 -24.47 9.12 -4.54
N PRO A 71 -23.36 9.11 -3.75
CA PRO A 71 -22.87 10.29 -3.07
C PRO A 71 -22.52 11.44 -4.03
N ASP A 72 -22.16 11.12 -5.28
CA ASP A 72 -21.88 12.04 -6.39
C ASP A 72 -23.07 12.92 -6.79
N LYS A 73 -24.30 12.40 -6.62
CA LYS A 73 -25.55 13.09 -6.97
C LYS A 73 -26.12 13.92 -5.82
N GLN A 74 -25.55 13.81 -4.62
CA GLN A 74 -26.06 14.53 -3.46
C GLN A 74 -25.54 15.98 -3.46
N PRO A 75 -26.34 16.96 -3.00
CA PRO A 75 -25.88 18.35 -2.82
C PRO A 75 -24.67 18.47 -1.89
N SER A 76 -24.49 17.51 -0.99
CA SER A 76 -23.37 17.41 -0.05
C SER A 76 -22.11 16.73 -0.63
N ALA A 77 -22.07 16.41 -1.93
CA ALA A 77 -20.93 15.74 -2.56
C ALA A 77 -19.59 16.47 -2.36
N TRP A 78 -19.61 17.81 -2.26
CA TRP A 78 -18.41 18.62 -2.01
C TRP A 78 -17.70 18.26 -0.69
N LYS A 79 -18.43 17.77 0.32
CA LYS A 79 -17.84 17.35 1.60
C LYS A 79 -16.87 16.19 1.40
N TRP A 80 -17.20 15.27 0.49
CA TRP A 80 -16.31 14.17 0.12
C TRP A 80 -15.08 14.68 -0.63
N GLY A 81 -15.19 15.76 -1.41
CA GLY A 81 -14.02 16.40 -2.00
C GLY A 81 -13.06 16.95 -0.96
N VAL A 82 -13.58 17.64 0.07
CA VAL A 82 -12.75 18.13 1.19
C VAL A 82 -12.10 16.97 1.95
N VAL A 83 -12.85 15.90 2.22
CA VAL A 83 -12.28 14.68 2.84
C VAL A 83 -11.15 14.12 1.97
N CYS A 84 -11.36 14.00 0.65
CA CYS A 84 -10.35 13.52 -0.29
C CYS A 84 -9.07 14.37 -0.23
N ASP A 85 -9.21 15.69 -0.31
CA ASP A 85 -8.08 16.62 -0.32
C ASP A 85 -7.31 16.57 1.01
N ILE A 86 -8.00 16.57 2.17
CA ILE A 86 -7.38 16.43 3.50
C ILE A 86 -6.61 15.11 3.61
N MET A 87 -7.20 14.00 3.18
CA MET A 87 -6.55 12.70 3.24
C MET A 87 -5.34 12.62 2.31
N THR A 88 -5.43 13.22 1.12
CA THR A 88 -4.32 13.31 0.17
C THR A 88 -3.15 14.08 0.77
N LEU A 89 -3.41 15.27 1.32
CA LEU A 89 -2.39 16.08 1.98
C LEU A 89 -1.78 15.35 3.18
N GLY A 90 -2.61 14.67 3.98
CA GLY A 90 -2.15 13.85 5.10
C GLY A 90 -1.25 12.70 4.65
N LEU A 91 -1.58 12.02 3.55
CA LEU A 91 -0.74 10.97 2.96
C LEU A 91 0.59 11.53 2.47
N ILE A 92 0.58 12.63 1.70
CA ILE A 92 1.80 13.28 1.20
C ILE A 92 2.68 13.73 2.37
N LEU A 93 2.10 14.36 3.38
CA LEU A 93 2.83 14.78 4.57
C LEU A 93 3.42 13.59 5.32
N CYS A 94 2.66 12.51 5.49
CA CYS A 94 3.14 11.29 6.14
C CYS A 94 4.36 10.72 5.39
N TYR A 95 4.27 10.58 4.06
CA TYR A 95 5.39 10.12 3.24
C TYR A 95 6.60 11.05 3.34
N ALA A 96 6.40 12.37 3.25
CA ALA A 96 7.48 13.34 3.36
C ALA A 96 8.18 13.27 4.72
N LEU A 97 7.42 13.13 5.82
CA LEU A 97 7.97 12.97 7.16
C LEU A 97 8.66 11.62 7.34
N MET A 98 8.11 10.53 6.81
CA MET A 98 8.74 9.20 6.86
C MET A 98 10.11 9.22 6.17
N ILE A 99 10.21 9.86 5.01
CA ILE A 99 11.48 10.01 4.28
C ILE A 99 12.43 10.94 5.05
N TYR A 100 11.95 12.10 5.51
CA TYR A 100 12.79 13.09 6.21
C TYR A 100 13.38 12.55 7.53
N PHE A 101 12.59 11.80 8.31
CA PHE A 101 13.03 11.20 9.56
C PHE A 101 13.62 9.80 9.39
N GLY A 102 13.79 9.32 8.14
CA GLY A 102 14.33 7.99 7.88
C GLY A 102 13.52 6.84 8.49
N VAL A 103 12.22 7.04 8.78
CA VAL A 103 11.40 6.07 9.53
C VAL A 103 11.30 4.73 8.80
N ASP A 104 11.33 4.76 7.46
CA ASP A 104 11.19 3.56 6.62
C ASP A 104 12.45 2.66 6.60
N ILE A 105 13.62 3.20 7.02
CA ILE A 105 14.92 2.51 6.91
C ILE A 105 15.62 2.42 8.27
N GLU A 106 15.62 3.51 9.05
CA GLU A 106 16.37 3.64 10.31
C GLU A 106 15.55 3.24 11.53
N VAL A 107 14.23 3.47 11.53
CA VAL A 107 13.34 3.18 12.66
C VAL A 107 12.54 1.91 12.39
N ARG A 108 13.24 0.77 12.43
CA ARG A 108 12.60 -0.54 12.29
C ARG A 108 11.64 -0.82 13.45
N PHE A 109 10.53 -1.49 13.16
CA PHE A 109 9.61 -1.96 14.20
C PHE A 109 10.22 -3.08 15.05
N SER A 110 11.28 -3.75 14.56
CA SER A 110 12.08 -4.68 15.34
C SER A 110 13.57 -4.40 15.25
N TYR A 111 14.22 -4.30 16.41
CA TYR A 111 15.67 -4.20 16.56
C TYR A 111 16.37 -5.57 16.58
N THR A 112 15.61 -6.67 16.68
CA THR A 112 16.16 -8.00 17.01
C THR A 112 15.98 -9.03 15.91
N SER A 113 15.06 -8.82 14.98
CA SER A 113 14.75 -9.79 13.94
C SER A 113 14.25 -9.12 12.67
N TYR A 114 14.96 -9.35 11.57
CA TYR A 114 14.51 -8.96 10.24
C TYR A 114 13.17 -9.61 9.87
N LEU A 115 12.93 -10.85 10.32
CA LEU A 115 11.68 -11.56 10.07
C LEU A 115 10.48 -10.87 10.75
N GLU A 116 10.72 -10.34 11.94
CA GLU A 116 9.71 -9.57 12.68
C GLU A 116 9.38 -8.25 12.01
N ASP A 117 10.40 -7.56 11.51
CA ASP A 117 10.22 -6.33 10.74
C ASP A 117 9.34 -6.56 9.50
N ARG A 118 9.52 -7.70 8.82
CA ARG A 118 8.66 -8.12 7.69
C ARG A 118 7.25 -8.50 8.11
N MET A 119 7.07 -9.10 9.28
CA MET A 119 5.73 -9.34 9.84
C MET A 119 4.99 -8.01 10.04
N TYR A 120 5.63 -7.02 10.66
CA TYR A 120 5.05 -5.70 10.88
C TYR A 120 4.78 -4.95 9.57
N CYS A 121 5.69 -5.00 8.60
CA CYS A 121 5.44 -4.46 7.26
C CYS A 121 4.18 -5.07 6.61
N GLY A 122 3.82 -6.30 6.97
CA GLY A 122 2.64 -6.96 6.45
C GLY A 122 1.38 -6.48 7.16
N VAL A 123 1.42 -6.43 8.48
CA VAL A 123 0.26 -6.12 9.33
C VAL A 123 -0.05 -4.63 9.36
N THR A 124 0.96 -3.76 9.48
CA THR A 124 0.79 -2.31 9.69
C THR A 124 -0.01 -1.64 8.57
N PRO A 125 0.27 -1.85 7.26
CA PRO A 125 -0.55 -1.25 6.20
C PRO A 125 -2.00 -1.73 6.23
N ARG A 126 -2.26 -2.93 6.78
CA ARG A 126 -3.62 -3.49 6.88
C ARG A 126 -4.41 -2.85 8.01
N LEU A 127 -3.76 -2.33 9.06
CA LEU A 127 -4.42 -1.51 10.07
C LEU A 127 -4.98 -0.21 9.49
N ALA A 128 -4.41 0.26 8.39
CA ALA A 128 -4.88 1.46 7.70
C ALA A 128 -6.11 1.22 6.80
N VAL A 129 -6.57 -0.02 6.59
CA VAL A 129 -7.74 -0.32 5.72
C VAL A 129 -8.99 0.51 6.09
N PRO A 130 -9.39 0.66 7.37
CA PRO A 130 -10.54 1.49 7.73
C PRO A 130 -10.38 2.96 7.36
N ILE A 131 -9.14 3.45 7.27
CA ILE A 131 -8.80 4.81 6.84
C ILE A 131 -8.73 4.88 5.32
N PHE A 132 -8.20 3.86 4.66
CA PHE A 132 -8.07 3.84 3.21
C PHE A 132 -9.44 3.74 2.50
N MET A 133 -10.42 3.09 3.10
CA MET A 133 -11.76 2.96 2.53
C MET A 133 -12.50 4.28 2.32
N PRO A 134 -12.63 5.20 3.30
CA PRO A 134 -13.21 6.51 3.05
C PRO A 134 -12.39 7.33 2.05
N TYR A 135 -11.07 7.12 1.96
CA TYR A 135 -10.26 7.75 0.92
C TYR A 135 -10.67 7.29 -0.49
N ILE A 136 -10.71 5.97 -0.72
CA ILE A 136 -11.18 5.41 -2.01
C ILE A 136 -12.62 5.83 -2.32
N TYR A 137 -13.50 5.83 -1.31
CA TYR A 137 -14.87 6.30 -1.47
C TYR A 137 -14.91 7.77 -1.92
N SER A 138 -14.11 8.63 -1.28
CA SER A 138 -14.03 10.05 -1.59
C SER A 138 -13.47 10.32 -2.98
N LEU A 139 -12.47 9.56 -3.42
CA LEU A 139 -11.93 9.60 -4.78
C LEU A 139 -13.00 9.23 -5.81
N ALA A 140 -13.78 8.18 -5.55
CA ALA A 140 -14.85 7.74 -6.44
C ALA A 140 -15.98 8.77 -6.58
N VAL A 141 -16.21 9.64 -5.59
CA VAL A 141 -17.18 10.74 -5.68
C VAL A 141 -16.76 11.78 -6.74
N GLY A 142 -15.46 11.90 -7.01
CA GLY A 142 -14.95 12.75 -8.09
C GLY A 142 -15.05 14.25 -7.81
N ARG A 143 -14.88 14.66 -6.54
CA ARG A 143 -14.90 16.08 -6.12
C ARG A 143 -13.58 16.43 -5.42
N GLY A 144 -13.24 17.72 -5.39
CA GLY A 144 -11.99 18.22 -4.77
C GLY A 144 -10.85 18.41 -5.77
N ILE A 145 -9.76 18.99 -5.29
CA ILE A 145 -8.58 19.29 -6.09
C ILE A 145 -7.85 18.00 -6.48
N THR A 146 -7.72 17.05 -5.55
CA THR A 146 -7.08 15.76 -5.82
C THR A 146 -7.78 15.04 -6.98
N CYS A 147 -9.11 14.92 -6.92
CA CYS A 147 -9.87 14.27 -7.99
C CYS A 147 -9.71 15.00 -9.33
N TYR A 148 -9.71 16.34 -9.31
CA TYR A 148 -9.48 17.13 -10.52
C TYR A 148 -8.12 16.84 -11.14
N LEU A 149 -7.03 16.87 -10.36
CA LEU A 149 -5.68 16.60 -10.83
C LEU A 149 -5.55 15.16 -11.37
N LEU A 150 -6.10 14.17 -10.66
CA LEU A 150 -6.08 12.78 -11.10
C LEU A 150 -6.95 12.52 -12.34
N SER A 151 -7.93 13.39 -12.62
CA SER A 151 -8.76 13.32 -13.82
C SER A 151 -8.15 14.00 -15.06
N LEU A 152 -7.00 14.67 -14.92
CA LEU A 152 -6.32 15.29 -16.05
C LEU A 152 -5.94 14.22 -17.07
N LYS A 153 -6.22 14.49 -18.36
CA LYS A 153 -6.00 13.54 -19.46
C LYS A 153 -4.60 12.90 -19.46
N PRO A 154 -3.49 13.65 -19.21
CA PRO A 154 -2.17 13.03 -19.13
C PRO A 154 -2.07 12.00 -18.00
N ILE A 155 -2.60 12.29 -16.82
CA ILE A 155 -2.58 11.37 -15.67
C ILE A 155 -3.44 10.13 -15.96
N VAL A 156 -4.63 10.32 -16.50
CA VAL A 156 -5.51 9.20 -16.88
C VAL A 156 -4.87 8.34 -17.97
N SER A 157 -4.12 8.93 -18.90
CA SER A 157 -3.41 8.16 -19.95
C SER A 157 -2.34 7.22 -19.38
N LEU A 158 -1.82 7.50 -18.19
CA LEU A 158 -0.87 6.62 -17.49
C LEU A 158 -1.54 5.40 -16.83
N SER A 159 -2.87 5.37 -16.74
CA SER A 159 -3.60 4.27 -16.08
C SER A 159 -3.31 2.91 -16.71
N GLY A 160 -3.18 2.83 -18.04
CA GLY A 160 -2.82 1.60 -18.76
C GLY A 160 -1.42 1.07 -18.39
N ALA A 161 -0.49 1.96 -18.05
CA ALA A 161 0.88 1.62 -17.65
C ALA A 161 1.04 1.48 -16.13
N SER A 162 0.02 1.78 -15.33
CA SER A 162 0.13 1.82 -13.86
C SER A 162 0.59 0.49 -13.24
N TYR A 163 0.12 -0.65 -13.76
CA TYR A 163 0.57 -1.95 -13.31
C TYR A 163 2.03 -2.24 -13.70
N ALA A 164 2.45 -1.81 -14.89
CA ALA A 164 3.85 -1.89 -15.30
C ALA A 164 4.73 -1.00 -14.42
N MET A 165 4.30 0.20 -14.02
CA MET A 165 5.02 1.02 -13.04
C MET A 165 5.21 0.27 -11.71
N TYR A 166 4.13 -0.36 -11.21
CA TYR A 166 4.21 -1.18 -10.00
C TYR A 166 5.16 -2.37 -10.12
N LEU A 167 5.27 -3.03 -11.27
CA LEU A 167 6.19 -4.15 -11.44
C LEU A 167 7.64 -3.72 -11.72
N LEU A 168 7.82 -2.62 -12.46
CA LEU A 168 9.11 -2.23 -13.04
C LEU A 168 9.86 -1.17 -12.22
N HIS A 169 9.24 -0.57 -11.19
CA HIS A 169 9.94 0.39 -10.33
C HIS A 169 11.20 -0.20 -9.69
N GLN A 170 11.16 -1.46 -9.23
CA GLN A 170 12.32 -2.11 -8.61
C GLN A 170 13.46 -2.37 -9.63
N PRO A 171 13.23 -3.01 -10.79
CA PRO A 171 14.28 -3.17 -11.81
C PRO A 171 14.90 -1.85 -12.28
N VAL A 172 14.07 -0.82 -12.52
CA VAL A 172 14.57 0.50 -12.97
C VAL A 172 15.45 1.14 -11.90
N PHE A 173 15.03 1.06 -10.63
CA PHE A 173 15.82 1.51 -9.50
C PHE A 173 17.15 0.74 -9.36
N GLU A 174 17.13 -0.58 -9.53
CA GLU A 174 18.33 -1.42 -9.50
C GLU A 174 19.34 -1.02 -10.59
N TRP A 175 18.88 -0.79 -11.81
CA TRP A 175 19.75 -0.32 -12.89
C TRP A 175 20.32 1.05 -12.60
N TRP A 176 19.49 1.99 -12.14
CA TRP A 176 19.96 3.32 -11.75
C TRP A 176 21.07 3.25 -10.70
N SER A 177 20.83 2.50 -9.62
CA SER A 177 21.79 2.34 -8.54
C SER A 177 23.09 1.69 -9.01
N TYR A 178 23.02 0.69 -9.88
CA TYR A 178 24.21 0.05 -10.45
C TYR A 178 25.05 1.02 -11.29
N PHE A 179 24.41 1.83 -12.13
CA PHE A 179 25.12 2.76 -13.01
C PHE A 179 25.71 3.97 -12.28
N ILE A 180 25.03 4.48 -11.25
CA ILE A 180 25.44 5.70 -10.54
C ILE A 180 26.31 5.38 -9.32
N HIS A 181 25.93 4.38 -8.53
CA HIS A 181 26.56 4.05 -7.25
C HIS A 181 27.42 2.80 -7.33
N GLY A 182 27.33 2.02 -8.41
CA GLY A 182 28.05 0.73 -8.53
C GLY A 182 27.46 -0.37 -7.65
N GLU A 183 26.27 -0.15 -7.08
CA GLU A 183 25.62 -1.06 -6.13
C GLU A 183 24.45 -1.79 -6.77
N PHE A 184 24.21 -3.04 -6.33
CA PHE A 184 23.09 -3.84 -6.80
C PHE A 184 22.21 -4.23 -5.62
N TRP A 185 20.94 -3.81 -5.66
CA TRP A 185 20.02 -3.99 -4.53
C TRP A 185 19.61 -5.45 -4.33
N THR A 186 19.39 -6.21 -5.39
CA THR A 186 19.01 -7.63 -5.27
C THR A 186 20.21 -8.50 -4.88
N GLN A 187 20.13 -9.10 -3.70
CA GLN A 187 21.13 -10.04 -3.18
C GLN A 187 20.48 -11.38 -2.84
N ARG A 188 21.29 -12.44 -2.67
CA ARG A 188 20.81 -13.76 -2.27
C ARG A 188 20.25 -13.69 -0.84
N LYS A 189 18.94 -13.96 -0.69
CA LYS A 189 18.20 -13.82 0.57
C LYS A 189 18.29 -15.09 1.41
N ARG A 190 18.23 -14.93 2.73
CA ARG A 190 18.10 -16.05 3.69
C ARG A 190 16.65 -16.51 3.92
N PHE A 191 15.69 -15.74 3.45
CA PHE A 191 14.25 -15.99 3.56
C PHE A 191 13.60 -15.71 2.20
N GLU A 192 12.47 -16.35 1.95
CA GLU A 192 11.75 -16.21 0.69
C GLU A 192 11.04 -14.85 0.62
N TRP A 193 10.94 -14.30 -0.59
CA TRP A 193 10.07 -13.19 -0.96
C TRP A 193 10.57 -11.73 -0.78
N PHE A 194 10.97 -11.27 0.41
CA PHE A 194 11.21 -9.82 0.60
C PHE A 194 12.55 -9.32 0.07
N SER A 195 12.56 -8.24 -0.74
CA SER A 195 13.79 -7.52 -1.10
C SER A 195 14.51 -7.04 0.17
N PRO A 196 15.86 -7.00 0.20
CA PRO A 196 16.59 -6.36 1.29
C PRO A 196 16.20 -4.89 1.40
N ASP A 197 16.70 -4.17 2.41
CA ASP A 197 16.43 -2.74 2.51
C ASP A 197 16.88 -2.03 1.23
N PRO A 198 16.09 -1.06 0.72
CA PRO A 198 16.45 -0.32 -0.48
C PRO A 198 17.71 0.51 -0.26
N ILE A 199 18.46 0.72 -1.32
CA ILE A 199 19.56 1.67 -1.36
C ILE A 199 18.97 3.08 -1.17
N THR A 200 19.53 3.86 -0.26
CA THR A 200 19.04 5.20 0.03
C THR A 200 19.36 6.13 -1.13
N LEU A 201 18.32 6.78 -1.68
CA LEU A 201 18.47 7.79 -2.72
C LEU A 201 18.22 9.19 -2.15
N ASP A 202 18.98 10.17 -2.65
CA ASP A 202 18.64 11.57 -2.44
C ASP A 202 17.32 11.94 -3.14
N TRP A 203 16.70 13.04 -2.72
CA TRP A 203 15.44 13.52 -3.30
C TRP A 203 15.51 13.77 -4.80
N ALA A 204 16.63 14.32 -5.29
CA ALA A 204 16.81 14.57 -6.72
C ALA A 204 16.87 13.25 -7.50
N GLU A 205 17.66 12.27 -7.02
CA GLU A 205 17.75 10.94 -7.64
C GLU A 205 16.41 10.21 -7.61
N THR A 206 15.67 10.32 -6.50
CA THR A 206 14.33 9.75 -6.35
C THR A 206 13.39 10.26 -7.45
N LEU A 207 13.38 11.58 -7.70
CA LEU A 207 12.56 12.16 -8.78
C LEU A 207 12.98 11.65 -10.16
N VAL A 208 14.28 11.51 -10.42
CA VAL A 208 14.78 10.96 -11.68
C VAL A 208 14.33 9.50 -11.84
N VAL A 209 14.50 8.66 -10.83
CA VAL A 209 14.10 7.24 -10.87
C VAL A 209 12.58 7.10 -11.06
N LEU A 210 11.77 7.97 -10.44
CA LEU A 210 10.32 7.98 -10.67
C LEU A 210 9.98 8.30 -12.13
N ILE A 211 10.60 9.33 -12.72
CA ILE A 211 10.39 9.69 -14.12
C ILE A 211 10.83 8.54 -15.04
N LEU A 212 12.02 7.97 -14.80
CA LEU A 212 12.52 6.83 -15.58
C LEU A 212 11.59 5.63 -15.49
N THR A 213 11.05 5.34 -14.30
CA THR A 213 10.08 4.26 -14.08
C THR A 213 8.82 4.49 -14.91
N VAL A 214 8.26 5.70 -14.89
CA VAL A 214 7.07 6.05 -15.68
C VAL A 214 7.35 5.91 -17.18
N LEU A 215 8.47 6.46 -17.67
CA LEU A 215 8.84 6.39 -19.09
C LEU A 215 9.06 4.94 -19.55
N PHE A 216 9.79 4.15 -18.76
CA PHE A 216 10.05 2.75 -19.06
C PHE A 216 8.78 1.91 -19.03
N ALA A 217 7.91 2.12 -18.04
CA ALA A 217 6.61 1.45 -17.97
C ALA A 217 5.73 1.76 -19.17
N VAL A 218 5.63 3.03 -19.58
CA VAL A 218 4.88 3.44 -20.77
C VAL A 218 5.45 2.80 -22.03
N PHE A 219 6.78 2.78 -22.17
CA PHE A 219 7.46 2.13 -23.29
C PHE A 219 7.14 0.63 -23.36
N VAL A 220 7.27 -0.10 -22.25
CA VAL A 220 6.98 -1.54 -22.19
C VAL A 220 5.51 -1.81 -22.49
N THR A 221 4.59 -1.02 -21.93
CA THR A 221 3.15 -1.17 -22.20
C THR A 221 2.80 -0.88 -23.65
N TRP A 222 3.52 -0.01 -24.35
CA TRP A 222 3.27 0.30 -25.76
C TRP A 222 3.81 -0.78 -26.72
N LEU A 223 4.84 -1.53 -26.32
CA LEU A 223 5.43 -2.59 -27.13
C LEU A 223 4.61 -3.89 -27.17
N VAL A 224 3.69 -4.08 -26.21
CA VAL A 224 2.84 -5.28 -26.05
C VAL A 224 1.44 -5.00 -26.55
#